data_AF-A0A381R6F8-F1
#
_entry.id   AF-A0A381R6F8-F1
#
_cell.length_a   1.000
_cell.length_b   1.000
_cell.length_c   1.000
_cell.angle_alpha   90.00
_cell.angle_beta   90.00
_cell.angle_gamma   90.00
#
_symmetry.space_group_name_H-M   'P 1'
#
loop_
_entity.id
_entity.type
_entity.pdbx_description
1 polymer ?
#
loop_
_entity_poly.entity_id
_entity_poly.type
_entity_poly.pdbx_seq_one_letter_code
_entity_poly.pdbx_strand_id
1 'polypeptide(L)'
;MFGKYNDPIFGETKAIAYTQFTSTITDVQQPNQVPENWWLDLPNDSSILDSAVLYLKLSSYHGTNFIDEQEVYLSQIADTIFSTGLYLSKRLTEISPANKGLLGLTRFVGRPNVDTARISISIKENYAKFLLNRIAEGASEQELINQIRGWALIPGDNNSIIVGFDLLDELSKIVLYYKNPYEIGDSPVKDSLEYVFRFDSPLITHYSYFETNRENSVLSNINSLEKNEIFNVGDDKIYWQSGTGIYPIIDLSNFYSFIDTAGSIVLNKVQLTMGPIEDNNLNYIKPPDKAIYYFANSNNGINSTEIYSNPTNNAILKDNAYYGENVENAEYVYDSLFTKSYLGSSTIFFQEIIQENINPKKLVVFPDVVSSFHQATIDKNSFILRVFYTDYKE
;
A
#
# COMPACT_ATOMS: atom_id res chain seq x y z
N MET A 1 4.30 3.01 3.82
CA MET A 1 3.91 3.09 5.23
C MET A 1 5.08 2.79 6.14
N PHE A 2 5.09 3.42 7.30
CA PHE A 2 6.20 3.41 8.24
C PHE A 2 5.69 3.61 9.66
N GLY A 3 6.26 2.92 10.66
CA GLY A 3 5.96 3.18 12.06
C GLY A 3 5.77 1.92 12.91
N LYS A 4 5.23 2.10 14.10
CA LYS A 4 4.79 1.00 14.98
C LYS A 4 3.42 1.33 15.54
N TYR A 5 2.56 0.34 15.67
CA TYR A 5 1.26 0.51 16.31
C TYR A 5 0.86 -0.74 17.07
N ASN A 6 0.41 -0.57 18.31
CA ASN A 6 -0.13 -1.65 19.13
C ASN A 6 -1.66 -1.63 19.07
N ASP A 7 -2.23 -2.56 18.32
CA ASP A 7 -3.68 -2.74 18.20
C ASP A 7 -4.16 -3.85 19.14
N PRO A 8 -5.15 -3.60 20.02
CA PRO A 8 -5.66 -4.63 20.94
C PRO A 8 -6.24 -5.87 20.24
N ILE A 9 -6.70 -5.74 18.99
CA ILE A 9 -7.26 -6.82 18.17
C ILE A 9 -6.17 -7.46 17.33
N PHE A 10 -5.49 -6.65 16.51
CA PHE A 10 -4.55 -7.14 15.49
C PHE A 10 -3.12 -7.33 15.98
N GLY A 11 -2.79 -6.87 17.19
CA GLY A 11 -1.47 -7.00 17.80
C GLY A 11 -0.52 -5.83 17.50
N GLU A 12 0.71 -5.98 17.97
CA GLU A 12 1.78 -5.01 17.74
C GLU A 12 2.33 -5.19 16.33
N THR A 13 2.17 -4.17 15.48
CA THR A 13 2.71 -4.15 14.13
C THR A 13 3.82 -3.13 13.97
N LYS A 14 4.94 -3.57 13.38
CA LYS A 14 6.04 -2.74 12.92
C LYS A 14 6.03 -2.66 11.39
N ALA A 15 6.07 -1.45 10.85
CA ALA A 15 6.12 -1.17 9.42
C ALA A 15 7.46 -0.53 9.03
N ILE A 16 8.20 -1.17 8.12
CA ILE A 16 9.43 -0.64 7.52
C ILE A 16 9.13 -0.25 6.08
N ALA A 17 9.38 1.01 5.72
CA ALA A 17 9.22 1.46 4.34
C ALA A 17 10.52 1.24 3.58
N TYR A 18 10.41 0.77 2.35
CA TYR A 18 11.53 0.61 1.43
C TYR A 18 11.27 1.40 0.16
N THR A 19 12.33 1.99 -0.38
CA THR A 19 12.29 2.67 -1.67
C THR A 19 13.64 2.54 -2.36
N GLN A 20 13.61 2.38 -3.67
CA GLN A 20 14.73 2.72 -4.52
C GLN A 20 14.41 4.04 -5.22
N PHE A 21 15.40 4.87 -5.47
CA PHE A 21 15.23 6.11 -6.21
C PHE A 21 16.29 6.18 -7.30
N THR A 22 15.95 6.85 -8.39
CA THR A 22 16.86 7.10 -9.51
C THR A 22 16.97 8.59 -9.73
N SER A 23 18.04 9.03 -10.38
CA SER A 23 18.22 10.42 -10.82
C SER A 23 17.34 10.71 -12.04
N THR A 24 16.05 10.43 -11.96
CA THR A 24 15.12 10.95 -12.96
C THR A 24 14.89 12.41 -12.61
N ILE A 25 15.64 13.29 -13.30
CA ILE A 25 15.36 14.72 -13.34
C ILE A 25 13.99 14.88 -13.98
N THR A 26 12.92 14.98 -13.18
CA THR A 26 11.59 15.34 -13.69
C THR A 26 11.31 16.84 -13.61
N ASP A 27 12.18 17.62 -12.95
CA ASP A 27 12.20 19.08 -13.09
C ASP A 27 13.14 19.53 -14.23
N VAL A 28 12.98 18.90 -15.39
CA VAL A 28 12.90 19.75 -16.59
C VAL A 28 11.48 20.27 -16.53
N GLN A 29 11.32 21.52 -16.06
CA GLN A 29 10.04 22.22 -16.02
C GLN A 29 9.19 21.88 -17.24
N GLN A 30 7.87 21.84 -17.08
CA GLN A 30 6.89 21.57 -18.14
C GLN A 30 7.43 21.94 -19.53
N PRO A 31 7.30 21.10 -20.58
CA PRO A 31 8.05 21.17 -21.84
C PRO A 31 8.10 22.53 -22.57
N ASN A 32 7.35 23.54 -22.10
CA ASN A 32 7.31 24.91 -22.58
C ASN A 32 8.06 25.95 -21.72
N GLN A 33 8.78 25.57 -20.65
CA GLN A 33 9.48 26.51 -19.74
C GLN A 33 10.91 26.09 -19.38
N VAL A 34 11.54 25.22 -20.15
CA VAL A 34 12.95 24.90 -19.95
C VAL A 34 13.78 26.08 -20.44
N PRO A 35 14.50 26.82 -19.56
CA PRO A 35 15.40 27.86 -20.02
C PRO A 35 16.43 27.23 -20.96
N GLU A 36 16.84 27.95 -22.00
CA GLU A 36 17.83 27.48 -23.00
C GLU A 36 19.18 27.05 -22.40
N ASN A 37 19.40 27.14 -21.09
CA ASN A 37 20.66 26.87 -20.40
C ASN A 37 20.50 26.04 -19.10
N TRP A 38 19.42 25.27 -18.96
CA TRP A 38 19.14 24.49 -17.74
C TRP A 38 20.27 23.52 -17.34
N TRP A 39 21.03 23.01 -18.32
CA TRP A 39 22.17 22.12 -18.08
C TRP A 39 23.35 22.80 -17.38
N LEU A 40 23.42 24.14 -17.39
CA LEU A 40 24.46 24.90 -16.68
C LEU A 40 24.28 24.82 -15.16
N ASP A 41 23.09 24.43 -14.70
CA ASP A 41 22.67 24.32 -13.30
C ASP A 41 22.65 22.88 -12.81
N LEU A 42 23.34 21.98 -13.54
CA LEU A 42 23.56 20.60 -13.12
C LEU A 42 24.86 20.47 -12.33
N PRO A 43 24.95 19.46 -11.43
CA PRO A 43 26.19 19.12 -10.79
C PRO A 43 27.29 18.82 -11.80
N ASN A 44 28.50 19.31 -11.52
CA ASN A 44 29.70 19.13 -12.32
C ASN A 44 30.93 19.02 -11.41
N ASP A 45 32.12 18.90 -12.00
CA ASP A 45 33.37 18.70 -11.26
C ASP A 45 33.73 19.83 -10.26
N SER A 46 33.16 21.03 -10.42
CA SER A 46 33.33 22.13 -9.45
C SER A 46 32.35 22.09 -8.29
N SER A 47 31.29 21.28 -8.37
CA SER A 47 30.17 21.33 -7.44
C SER A 47 30.60 21.01 -6.01
N ILE A 48 30.21 21.88 -5.08
CA ILE A 48 30.43 21.69 -3.64
C ILE A 48 29.07 21.48 -2.96
N LEU A 49 28.93 20.35 -2.27
CA LEU A 49 27.75 20.05 -1.47
C LEU A 49 27.61 21.05 -0.30
N ASP A 50 26.40 21.59 -0.12
CA ASP A 50 25.99 22.30 1.08
C ASP A 50 25.23 21.37 2.04
N SER A 51 24.17 20.69 1.57
CA SER A 51 23.42 19.71 2.37
C SER A 51 22.57 18.78 1.52
N ALA A 52 22.00 17.75 2.13
CA ALA A 52 21.04 16.86 1.48
C ALA A 52 19.91 16.50 2.44
N VAL A 53 18.66 16.54 1.93
CA VAL A 53 17.47 16.32 2.75
C VAL A 53 16.47 15.44 2.00
N LEU A 54 15.94 14.43 2.69
CA LEU A 54 14.76 13.67 2.26
C LEU A 54 13.51 14.31 2.89
N TYR A 55 12.56 14.70 2.04
CA TYR A 55 11.24 15.16 2.40
C TYR A 55 10.21 14.11 2.01
N LEU A 56 9.26 13.81 2.91
CA LEU A 56 8.16 12.89 2.64
C LEU A 56 6.86 13.46 3.20
N LYS A 57 5.89 13.74 2.33
CA LYS A 57 4.54 14.18 2.70
C LYS A 57 3.79 13.03 3.36
N LEU A 58 3.15 13.32 4.49
CA LEU A 58 2.33 12.36 5.22
C LEU A 58 0.92 12.31 4.60
N SER A 59 0.40 11.11 4.35
CA SER A 59 -0.88 10.90 3.64
C SER A 59 -1.94 10.17 4.45
N SER A 60 -1.53 9.18 5.25
CA SER A 60 -2.41 8.44 6.14
C SER A 60 -1.80 8.32 7.53
N TYR A 61 -2.67 8.10 8.51
CA TYR A 61 -2.32 7.97 9.91
C TYR A 61 -3.10 6.81 10.49
N HIS A 62 -2.43 5.94 11.23
CA HIS A 62 -3.00 4.81 11.94
C HIS A 62 -2.48 4.79 13.36
N GLY A 63 -3.40 4.80 14.31
CA GLY A 63 -3.13 4.75 15.73
C GLY A 63 -3.95 5.76 16.52
N THR A 64 -3.61 5.90 17.79
CA THR A 64 -4.41 6.68 18.76
C THR A 64 -3.63 7.80 19.43
N ASN A 65 -2.30 7.71 19.43
CA ASN A 65 -1.43 8.65 20.13
C ASN A 65 -0.59 9.46 19.13
N PHE A 66 -1.09 10.66 18.82
CA PHE A 66 -0.47 11.59 17.87
C PHE A 66 0.32 12.70 18.55
N ILE A 67 0.41 12.72 19.89
CA ILE A 67 1.16 13.74 20.63
C ILE A 67 2.60 13.32 20.88
N ASP A 68 2.85 12.02 20.94
CA ASP A 68 4.18 11.49 21.21
C ASP A 68 5.10 11.64 20.01
N GLU A 69 6.37 11.91 20.31
CA GLU A 69 7.44 12.01 19.33
C GLU A 69 7.73 10.62 18.73
N GLN A 70 7.72 10.56 17.41
CA GLN A 70 8.03 9.42 16.59
C GLN A 70 9.45 9.57 16.05
N GLU A 71 10.21 8.49 15.99
CA GLU A 71 11.60 8.47 15.53
C GLU A 71 11.74 7.69 14.23
N VAL A 72 12.54 8.22 13.30
CA VAL A 72 12.81 7.63 11.99
C VAL A 72 14.31 7.51 11.77
N TYR A 73 14.76 6.29 11.49
CA TYR A 73 16.11 6.01 11.02
C TYR A 73 16.06 5.77 9.52
N LEU A 74 16.78 6.58 8.76
CA LEU A 74 17.02 6.35 7.33
C LEU A 74 18.29 5.53 7.17
N SER A 75 18.20 4.34 6.57
CA SER A 75 19.36 3.47 6.34
C SER A 75 19.41 2.97 4.90
N GLN A 76 20.61 2.71 4.40
CA GLN A 76 20.82 2.05 3.11
C GLN A 76 20.43 0.57 3.19
N ILE A 77 19.80 0.04 2.15
CA ILE A 77 19.58 -1.41 2.03
C ILE A 77 20.83 -2.13 1.52
N ALA A 78 20.98 -3.39 1.92
CA ALA A 78 22.07 -4.25 1.46
C ALA A 78 21.73 -4.96 0.14
N ASP A 79 20.45 -5.20 -0.14
CA ASP A 79 19.98 -5.81 -1.38
C ASP A 79 19.51 -4.75 -2.40
N THR A 80 19.22 -5.13 -3.63
CA THR A 80 18.65 -4.25 -4.65
C THR A 80 17.14 -4.48 -4.77
N ILE A 81 16.38 -3.39 -4.80
CA ILE A 81 14.95 -3.45 -5.16
C ILE A 81 14.86 -3.34 -6.68
N PHE A 82 14.05 -4.18 -7.33
CA PHE A 82 13.89 -4.20 -8.78
C PHE A 82 12.54 -3.62 -9.17
N SER A 83 12.51 -2.75 -10.18
CA SER A 83 11.27 -2.13 -10.70
C SER A 83 10.21 -3.14 -11.14
N THR A 84 10.64 -4.31 -11.61
CA THR A 84 9.79 -5.40 -12.08
C THR A 84 9.42 -6.42 -10.99
N GLY A 85 9.94 -6.26 -9.78
CA GLY A 85 9.71 -7.18 -8.68
C GLY A 85 8.32 -7.02 -8.05
N LEU A 86 7.66 -8.14 -7.74
CA LEU A 86 6.46 -8.14 -6.92
C LEU A 86 6.85 -8.18 -5.43
N TYR A 87 6.69 -7.06 -4.73
CA TYR A 87 6.98 -6.95 -3.30
C TYR A 87 5.70 -7.04 -2.48
N LEU A 88 5.60 -8.10 -1.67
CA LEU A 88 4.47 -8.31 -0.75
C LEU A 88 4.80 -7.78 0.66
N SER A 89 3.77 -7.51 1.46
CA SER A 89 3.90 -7.01 2.84
C SER A 89 4.79 -7.85 3.76
N LYS A 90 5.01 -9.12 3.46
CA LYS A 90 5.90 -10.01 4.22
C LYS A 90 7.37 -10.01 3.77
N ARG A 91 7.71 -9.31 2.67
CA ARG A 91 9.07 -9.34 2.09
C ARG A 91 9.99 -8.39 2.87
N LEU A 92 10.76 -8.94 3.80
CA LEU A 92 11.88 -8.20 4.39
C LEU A 92 13.00 -8.04 3.35
N THR A 93 13.46 -6.81 3.16
CA THR A 93 14.69 -6.52 2.42
C THR A 93 15.82 -6.27 3.40
N GLU A 94 16.96 -6.91 3.17
CA GLU A 94 18.12 -6.80 4.05
C GLU A 94 18.61 -5.36 4.13
N ILE A 95 18.81 -4.88 5.36
CA ILE A 95 19.24 -3.52 5.64
C ILE A 95 20.72 -3.56 5.98
N SER A 96 21.49 -2.61 5.44
CA SER A 96 22.92 -2.51 5.75
C SER A 96 23.13 -2.28 7.25
N PRO A 97 24.15 -2.90 7.87
CA PRO A 97 24.43 -2.76 9.30
C PRO A 97 24.54 -1.29 9.74
N ALA A 98 24.01 -0.94 10.91
CA ALA A 98 23.88 0.46 11.36
C ALA A 98 25.20 1.27 11.36
N ASN A 99 26.33 0.61 11.60
CA ASN A 99 27.66 1.24 11.58
C ASN A 99 28.12 1.71 10.20
N LYS A 100 27.50 1.21 9.12
CA LYS A 100 27.84 1.56 7.73
C LYS A 100 26.63 2.13 6.97
N GLY A 101 25.45 1.61 7.24
CA GLY A 101 24.23 1.89 6.49
C GLY A 101 23.39 3.04 7.01
N LEU A 102 23.59 3.54 8.23
CA LEU A 102 22.76 4.64 8.75
C LEU A 102 23.06 5.94 8.02
N LEU A 103 22.05 6.50 7.34
CA LEU A 103 22.14 7.69 6.50
C LEU A 103 21.55 8.94 7.14
N GLY A 104 20.63 8.81 8.08
CA GLY A 104 19.98 9.95 8.70
C GLY A 104 19.07 9.55 9.85
N LEU A 105 18.72 10.52 10.68
CA LEU A 105 17.75 10.37 11.75
C LEU A 105 16.93 11.65 11.84
N THR A 106 15.62 11.49 12.05
CA THR A 106 14.76 12.60 12.41
C THR A 106 13.73 12.16 13.43
N ARG A 107 13.06 13.14 14.03
CA ARG A 107 11.91 12.94 14.88
C ARG A 107 10.77 13.85 14.46
N PHE A 108 9.55 13.38 14.64
CA PHE A 108 8.35 14.13 14.28
C PHE A 108 7.19 13.78 15.18
N VAL A 109 6.19 14.64 15.23
CA VAL A 109 4.92 14.38 15.91
C VAL A 109 3.86 14.17 14.84
N GLY A 110 3.00 13.16 15.01
CA GLY A 110 1.90 12.92 14.08
C GLY A 110 0.93 14.11 14.08
N ARG A 111 0.73 14.75 12.93
CA ARG A 111 -0.18 15.89 12.82
C ARG A 111 -1.31 15.57 11.84
N PRO A 112 -2.25 14.69 12.22
CA PRO A 112 -3.37 14.42 11.36
C PRO A 112 -4.16 15.70 11.09
N ASN A 113 -4.72 15.82 9.88
CA ASN A 113 -5.47 16.99 9.39
C ASN A 113 -4.62 18.24 9.02
N VAL A 114 -3.30 18.11 8.98
CA VAL A 114 -2.43 19.16 8.41
C VAL A 114 -1.94 18.68 7.04
N ASP A 115 -2.48 19.26 5.97
CA ASP A 115 -2.19 18.85 4.59
C ASP A 115 -0.71 19.08 4.20
N THR A 116 -0.05 20.05 4.82
CA THR A 116 1.38 20.33 4.60
C THR A 116 2.32 19.51 5.49
N ALA A 117 1.80 18.57 6.28
CA ALA A 117 2.60 17.76 7.17
C ALA A 117 3.58 16.88 6.39
N ARG A 118 4.86 17.03 6.71
CA ARG A 118 5.94 16.24 6.12
C ARG A 118 7.00 15.90 7.16
N ILE A 119 7.70 14.79 6.93
CA ILE A 119 8.95 14.52 7.63
C ILE A 119 10.12 15.05 6.81
N SER A 120 11.17 15.48 7.52
CA SER A 120 12.40 15.98 6.90
C SER A 120 13.58 15.28 7.56
N ILE A 121 14.37 14.56 6.77
CA ILE A 121 15.50 13.76 7.24
C ILE A 121 16.77 14.29 6.58
N SER A 122 17.66 14.90 7.36
CA SER A 122 18.98 15.27 6.88
C SER A 122 19.80 14.01 6.58
N ILE A 123 20.36 13.95 5.38
CA ILE A 123 21.22 12.87 4.93
C ILE A 123 22.65 13.20 5.32
N LYS A 124 23.38 12.21 5.85
CA LYS A 124 24.78 12.36 6.26
C LYS A 124 25.63 12.84 5.08
N GLU A 125 26.49 13.79 5.39
CA GLU A 125 27.34 14.50 4.42
C GLU A 125 28.19 13.56 3.55
N ASN A 126 28.74 12.49 4.11
CA ASN A 126 29.55 11.54 3.37
C ASN A 126 28.75 10.81 2.26
N TYR A 127 27.51 10.41 2.56
CA TYR A 127 26.64 9.78 1.58
C TYR A 127 26.10 10.80 0.56
N ALA A 128 25.76 12.00 1.02
CA ALA A 128 25.32 13.10 0.16
C ALA A 128 26.41 13.53 -0.84
N LYS A 129 27.67 13.61 -0.39
CA LYS A 129 28.84 13.88 -1.26
C LYS A 129 29.03 12.76 -2.27
N PHE A 130 28.87 11.51 -1.84
CA PHE A 130 28.90 10.37 -2.75
C PHE A 130 27.82 10.53 -3.86
N LEU A 131 26.57 10.84 -3.51
CA LEU A 131 25.51 11.08 -4.50
C LEU A 131 25.87 12.21 -5.47
N LEU A 132 26.28 13.38 -4.93
CA LEU A 132 26.63 14.55 -5.74
C LEU A 132 27.75 14.22 -6.74
N ASN A 133 28.80 13.54 -6.29
CA ASN A 133 29.93 13.18 -7.14
C ASN A 133 29.53 12.21 -8.26
N ARG A 134 28.67 11.22 -7.97
CA ARG A 134 28.19 10.30 -9.01
C ARG A 134 27.38 11.02 -10.08
N ILE A 135 26.56 12.00 -9.69
CA ILE A 135 25.80 12.83 -10.64
C ILE A 135 26.75 13.70 -11.48
N ALA A 136 27.71 14.37 -10.83
CA ALA A 136 28.70 15.21 -11.50
C ALA A 136 29.55 14.44 -12.52
N GLU A 137 29.88 13.18 -12.21
CA GLU A 137 30.61 12.28 -13.12
C GLU A 137 29.75 11.75 -14.28
N GLY A 138 28.46 12.07 -14.32
CA GLY A 138 27.53 11.58 -15.35
C GLY A 138 27.25 10.09 -15.26
N ALA A 139 27.27 9.51 -14.05
CA ALA A 139 26.97 8.09 -13.84
C ALA A 139 25.62 7.73 -14.46
N SER A 140 25.59 6.61 -15.17
CA SER A 140 24.35 6.10 -15.76
C SER A 140 23.35 5.69 -14.67
N GLU A 141 22.07 5.65 -15.02
CA GLU A 141 21.01 5.23 -14.10
C GLU A 141 21.26 3.83 -13.51
N GLN A 142 21.78 2.90 -14.32
CA GLN A 142 22.13 1.55 -13.87
C GLN A 142 23.29 1.56 -12.86
N GLU A 143 24.30 2.41 -13.05
CA GLU A 143 25.40 2.55 -12.10
C GLU A 143 24.91 3.15 -10.78
N LEU A 144 24.05 4.17 -10.86
CA LEU A 144 23.45 4.79 -9.69
C LEU A 144 22.60 3.78 -8.90
N ILE A 145 21.71 3.04 -9.56
CA ILE A 145 20.90 1.99 -8.93
C ILE A 145 21.78 0.97 -8.20
N ASN A 146 22.83 0.46 -8.87
CA ASN A 146 23.71 -0.56 -8.29
C ASN A 146 24.52 -0.06 -7.08
N GLN A 147 24.93 1.21 -7.09
CA GLN A 147 25.77 1.76 -6.03
C GLN A 147 24.94 2.34 -4.86
N ILE A 148 23.77 2.91 -5.15
CA ILE A 148 22.84 3.45 -4.15
C ILE A 148 22.07 2.32 -3.46
N ARG A 149 21.71 1.25 -4.20
CA ARG A 149 20.88 0.10 -3.81
C ARG A 149 19.43 0.46 -3.47
N GLY A 150 19.25 1.41 -2.56
CA GLY A 150 17.97 1.95 -2.08
C GLY A 150 18.04 2.31 -0.60
N TRP A 151 16.91 2.73 -0.04
CA TRP A 151 16.80 3.12 1.36
C TRP A 151 15.65 2.39 2.08
N ALA A 152 15.82 2.27 3.39
CA ALA A 152 14.83 1.81 4.34
C ALA A 152 14.58 2.90 5.38
N LEU A 153 13.31 3.14 5.70
CA LEU A 153 12.89 3.91 6.87
C LEU A 153 12.51 2.94 7.97
N ILE A 154 13.25 2.97 9.07
CA ILE A 154 13.12 2.04 10.19
C ILE A 154 12.57 2.80 11.40
N PRO A 155 11.44 2.35 11.98
CA PRO A 155 10.84 3.03 13.11
C PRO A 155 11.64 2.81 14.38
N GLY A 156 11.73 3.85 15.21
CA GLY A 156 12.24 3.74 16.57
C GLY A 156 11.36 2.85 17.43
N ASP A 157 11.90 2.40 18.57
CA ASP A 157 11.22 1.39 19.37
C ASP A 157 9.97 1.88 20.09
N ASN A 158 9.96 3.18 20.42
CA ASN A 158 8.86 3.85 21.12
C ASN A 158 7.82 4.48 20.18
N ASN A 159 7.92 4.24 18.86
CA ASN A 159 6.90 4.74 17.94
C ASN A 159 5.53 4.13 18.30
N SER A 160 4.48 4.94 18.14
CA SER A 160 3.12 4.62 18.59
C SER A 160 2.07 4.79 17.49
N ILE A 161 2.49 5.23 16.30
CA ILE A 161 1.64 5.34 15.11
C ILE A 161 2.34 4.75 13.88
N ILE A 162 1.51 4.32 12.92
CA ILE A 162 1.92 4.04 11.55
C ILE A 162 1.42 5.17 10.65
N VAL A 163 2.28 5.65 9.76
CA VAL A 163 1.95 6.71 8.79
C VAL A 163 2.17 6.23 7.36
N GLY A 164 1.31 6.71 6.46
CA GLY A 164 1.47 6.62 5.01
C GLY A 164 2.19 7.84 4.45
N PHE A 165 2.81 7.67 3.28
CA PHE A 165 3.42 8.76 2.54
C PHE A 165 2.69 8.96 1.21
N ASP A 166 2.51 10.21 0.79
CA ASP A 166 2.09 10.55 -0.57
C ASP A 166 3.35 10.82 -1.39
N LEU A 167 3.79 9.81 -2.16
CA LEU A 167 5.03 9.89 -2.93
C LEU A 167 4.88 10.61 -4.27
N LEU A 168 3.64 10.82 -4.74
CA LEU A 168 3.36 11.54 -5.98
C LEU A 168 3.27 13.05 -5.76
N ASP A 169 3.07 13.49 -4.52
CA ASP A 169 3.06 14.89 -4.16
C ASP A 169 4.45 15.53 -4.27
N GLU A 170 4.47 16.80 -4.68
CA GLU A 170 5.72 17.53 -4.90
C GLU A 170 6.58 17.76 -3.66
N LEU A 171 5.97 17.67 -2.47
CA LEU A 171 6.66 17.76 -1.19
C LEU A 171 7.43 16.48 -0.84
N SER A 172 7.15 15.36 -1.51
CA SER A 172 7.90 14.11 -1.37
C SER A 172 9.04 14.06 -2.37
N LYS A 173 10.25 14.34 -1.90
CA LYS A 173 11.43 14.46 -2.74
C LYS A 173 12.72 14.35 -1.94
N ILE A 174 13.81 14.04 -2.63
CA ILE A 174 15.17 14.18 -2.11
C ILE A 174 15.78 15.41 -2.75
N VAL A 175 16.40 16.28 -1.96
CA VAL A 175 17.06 17.48 -2.48
C VAL A 175 18.52 17.48 -2.06
N LEU A 176 19.43 17.61 -3.02
CA LEU A 176 20.82 17.98 -2.79
C LEU A 176 20.94 19.49 -3.01
N TYR A 177 21.37 20.20 -1.97
CA TYR A 177 21.73 21.61 -2.02
C TYR A 177 23.23 21.72 -2.25
N TYR A 178 23.62 22.52 -3.24
CA TYR A 178 25.02 22.65 -3.63
C TYR A 178 25.27 23.99 -4.33
N LYS A 179 26.55 24.26 -4.62
CA LYS A 179 26.99 25.42 -5.37
C LYS A 179 28.06 25.06 -6.40
N ASN A 180 28.15 25.88 -7.43
CA ASN A 180 29.20 25.84 -8.44
C ASN A 180 30.06 27.10 -8.27
N PRO A 181 31.15 27.04 -7.48
CA PRO A 181 31.95 28.21 -7.12
C PRO A 181 32.91 28.66 -8.23
N TYR A 182 33.07 27.88 -9.30
CA TYR A 182 33.99 28.16 -10.40
C TYR A 182 33.28 28.02 -11.73
N GLU A 183 33.74 28.80 -12.72
CA GLU A 183 33.30 28.63 -14.11
C GLU A 183 33.99 27.41 -14.74
N ILE A 184 33.22 26.51 -15.34
CA ILE A 184 33.73 25.36 -16.11
C ILE A 184 33.01 25.35 -17.46
N GLY A 185 33.75 25.57 -18.55
CA GLY A 185 33.15 25.71 -19.89
C GLY A 185 32.19 26.89 -19.93
N ASP A 186 30.93 26.64 -20.28
CA ASP A 186 29.86 27.65 -20.30
C ASP A 186 29.09 27.75 -18.97
N SER A 187 29.40 26.91 -17.96
CA SER A 187 28.69 26.92 -16.66
C SER A 187 29.19 28.07 -15.77
N PRO A 188 28.33 29.03 -15.38
CA PRO A 188 28.72 30.18 -14.58
C PRO A 188 28.83 29.84 -13.09
N VAL A 189 29.49 30.72 -12.33
CA VAL A 189 29.47 30.66 -10.86
C VAL A 189 28.04 30.86 -10.35
N LYS A 190 27.53 29.90 -9.58
CA LYS A 190 26.19 29.94 -8.99
C LYS A 190 26.19 29.39 -7.58
N ASP A 191 25.36 29.98 -6.74
CA ASP A 191 25.14 29.59 -5.35
C ASP A 191 23.68 29.13 -5.17
N SER A 192 23.41 28.34 -4.14
CA SER A 192 22.06 27.86 -3.79
C SER A 192 21.36 27.04 -4.90
N LEU A 193 22.10 26.16 -5.56
CA LEU A 193 21.55 25.22 -6.55
C LEU A 193 20.89 24.03 -5.84
N GLU A 194 19.87 23.47 -6.49
CA GLU A 194 19.15 22.28 -6.03
C GLU A 194 19.19 21.19 -7.11
N TYR A 195 19.48 19.96 -6.69
CA TYR A 195 19.26 18.77 -7.51
C TYR A 195 18.22 17.88 -6.83
N VAL A 196 17.10 17.65 -7.53
CA VAL A 196 15.91 17.02 -6.95
C VAL A 196 15.71 15.63 -7.52
N PHE A 197 15.54 14.64 -6.64
CA PHE A 197 15.03 13.32 -6.99
C PHE A 197 13.57 13.21 -6.57
N ARG A 198 12.73 12.70 -7.47
CA ARG A 198 11.30 12.46 -7.23
C ARG A 198 11.01 10.96 -7.12
N PHE A 199 9.83 10.62 -6.61
CA PHE A 199 9.35 9.24 -6.48
C PHE A 199 8.25 8.88 -7.49
N ASP A 200 7.93 9.77 -8.41
CA ASP A 200 6.84 9.69 -9.39
C ASP A 200 7.22 8.96 -10.69
N SER A 201 8.41 8.36 -10.73
CA SER A 201 8.87 7.57 -11.87
C SER A 201 8.35 6.12 -11.80
N PRO A 202 7.87 5.54 -12.92
CA PRO A 202 7.51 4.12 -12.96
C PRO A 202 8.70 3.17 -12.78
N LEU A 203 9.93 3.68 -12.86
CA LEU A 203 11.16 2.93 -12.60
C LEU A 203 11.47 2.81 -11.11
N ILE A 204 10.75 3.55 -10.26
CA ILE A 204 10.95 3.58 -8.80
C ILE A 204 9.98 2.62 -8.13
N THR A 205 10.53 1.62 -7.46
CA THR A 205 9.74 0.75 -6.58
C THR A 205 9.84 1.21 -5.14
N HIS A 206 8.68 1.25 -4.50
CA HIS A 206 8.53 1.45 -3.08
C HIS A 206 7.50 0.47 -2.54
N TYR A 207 7.72 0.00 -1.31
CA TYR A 207 6.78 -0.90 -0.65
C TYR A 207 6.98 -0.83 0.87
N SER A 208 6.16 -1.56 1.63
CA SER A 208 6.30 -1.65 3.08
C SER A 208 6.29 -3.08 3.54
N TYR A 209 7.23 -3.42 4.43
CA TYR A 209 7.25 -4.67 5.16
C TYR A 209 6.49 -4.48 6.48
N PHE A 210 5.67 -5.47 6.83
CA PHE A 210 4.94 -5.53 8.08
C PHE A 210 5.36 -6.77 8.86
N GLU A 211 5.70 -6.56 10.12
CA GLU A 211 5.93 -7.59 11.12
C GLU A 211 4.90 -7.39 12.22
N THR A 212 4.08 -8.40 12.50
CA THR A 212 2.99 -8.32 13.47
C THR A 212 3.11 -9.40 14.52
N ASN A 213 3.20 -9.01 15.80
CA ASN A 213 3.11 -9.91 16.94
C ASN A 213 1.70 -9.82 17.57
N ARG A 214 0.97 -10.93 17.58
CA ARG A 214 -0.39 -11.04 18.13
C ARG A 214 -0.47 -11.61 19.55
N GLU A 215 0.65 -11.94 20.21
CA GLU A 215 0.64 -12.68 21.49
C GLU A 215 -0.26 -12.07 22.57
N ASN A 216 -0.38 -10.74 22.59
CA ASN A 216 -1.18 -9.99 23.55
C ASN A 216 -2.45 -9.37 22.96
N SER A 217 -3.00 -9.95 21.89
CA SER A 217 -4.19 -9.44 21.20
C SER A 217 -5.34 -10.44 21.15
N VAL A 218 -6.53 -9.97 20.75
CA VAL A 218 -7.71 -10.83 20.51
C VAL A 218 -7.38 -11.96 19.53
N LEU A 219 -6.53 -11.69 18.54
CA LEU A 219 -6.11 -12.62 17.49
C LEU A 219 -4.85 -13.44 17.85
N SER A 220 -4.52 -13.58 19.14
CA SER A 220 -3.32 -14.29 19.61
C SER A 220 -3.22 -15.75 19.16
N ASN A 221 -4.35 -16.44 19.01
CA ASN A 221 -4.42 -17.82 18.54
C ASN A 221 -4.01 -18.01 17.06
N ILE A 222 -3.90 -16.92 16.29
CA ILE A 222 -3.50 -16.98 14.87
C ILE A 222 -1.99 -17.19 14.71
N ASN A 223 -1.16 -16.83 15.70
CA ASN A 223 0.29 -16.94 15.60
C ASN A 223 0.80 -18.37 15.34
N SER A 224 0.00 -19.39 15.67
CA SER A 224 0.32 -20.80 15.44
C SER A 224 -0.22 -21.36 14.12
N LEU A 225 -0.93 -20.56 13.32
CA LEU A 225 -1.58 -21.02 12.10
C LEU A 225 -0.66 -20.91 10.89
N GLU A 226 -0.82 -21.85 9.97
CA GLU A 226 -0.12 -21.84 8.69
C GLU A 226 -0.78 -20.85 7.70
N LYS A 227 -0.07 -20.60 6.60
CA LYS A 227 -0.55 -19.70 5.54
C LYS A 227 -1.88 -20.24 4.95
N ASN A 228 -2.85 -19.32 4.79
CA ASN A 228 -4.19 -19.57 4.24
C ASN A 228 -5.08 -20.52 5.07
N GLU A 229 -4.75 -20.73 6.35
CA GLU A 229 -5.67 -21.42 7.25
C GLU A 229 -6.84 -20.50 7.64
N ILE A 230 -8.04 -21.08 7.67
CA ILE A 230 -9.25 -20.39 8.16
C ILE A 230 -9.24 -20.49 9.68
N PHE A 231 -9.54 -19.38 10.35
CA PHE A 231 -9.65 -19.32 11.80
C PHE A 231 -10.98 -18.75 12.24
N ASN A 232 -11.32 -19.00 13.50
CA ASN A 232 -12.43 -18.39 14.20
C ASN A 232 -12.00 -18.21 15.66
N VAL A 233 -12.25 -17.04 16.24
CA VAL A 233 -11.89 -16.71 17.62
C VAL A 233 -13.07 -16.85 18.61
N GLY A 234 -14.26 -17.23 18.12
CA GLY A 234 -15.40 -17.62 18.95
C GLY A 234 -16.24 -16.47 19.50
N ASP A 235 -16.09 -15.26 18.95
CA ASP A 235 -16.76 -14.03 19.39
C ASP A 235 -17.77 -13.48 18.37
N ASP A 236 -18.10 -14.29 17.36
CA ASP A 236 -18.99 -13.93 16.25
C ASP A 236 -18.55 -12.66 15.48
N LYS A 237 -17.24 -12.36 15.46
CA LYS A 237 -16.67 -11.29 14.64
C LYS A 237 -15.90 -11.81 13.42
N ILE A 238 -15.87 -10.94 12.41
CA ILE A 238 -15.05 -11.06 11.21
C ILE A 238 -14.03 -9.93 11.26
N TYR A 239 -12.76 -10.28 11.13
CA TYR A 239 -11.65 -9.35 11.15
C TYR A 239 -11.06 -9.17 9.76
N TRP A 240 -10.66 -7.95 9.46
CA TRP A 240 -10.01 -7.61 8.20
C TRP A 240 -8.89 -6.62 8.43
N GLN A 241 -7.66 -6.97 8.05
CA GLN A 241 -6.52 -6.05 7.96
C GLN A 241 -5.49 -6.65 6.98
N SER A 242 -5.56 -6.24 5.72
CA SER A 242 -4.80 -6.86 4.63
C SER A 242 -3.29 -6.74 4.79
N GLY A 243 -2.81 -5.61 5.33
CA GLY A 243 -1.39 -5.35 5.58
C GLY A 243 -0.72 -6.38 6.47
N THR A 244 -1.47 -6.98 7.41
CA THR A 244 -0.97 -8.02 8.33
C THR A 244 -1.39 -9.45 7.93
N GLY A 245 -2.03 -9.60 6.77
CA GLY A 245 -2.38 -10.89 6.19
C GLY A 245 -3.74 -11.44 6.59
N ILE A 246 -4.61 -10.65 7.23
CA ILE A 246 -5.94 -11.08 7.67
C ILE A 246 -7.01 -10.66 6.67
N TYR A 247 -7.70 -11.63 6.08
CA TYR A 247 -8.72 -11.42 5.04
C TYR A 247 -10.02 -12.15 5.40
N PRO A 248 -11.19 -11.51 5.24
CA PRO A 248 -12.47 -12.20 5.36
C PRO A 248 -12.65 -13.25 4.27
N ILE A 249 -13.33 -14.34 4.62
CA ILE A 249 -13.74 -15.38 3.68
C ILE A 249 -15.24 -15.63 3.81
N ILE A 250 -15.92 -15.76 2.67
CA ILE A 250 -17.36 -16.02 2.58
C ILE A 250 -17.54 -17.44 2.07
N ASP A 251 -18.32 -18.22 2.81
CA ASP A 251 -18.74 -19.56 2.40
C ASP A 251 -20.08 -19.48 1.65
N LEU A 252 -20.12 -20.01 0.43
CA LEU A 252 -21.31 -19.98 -0.42
C LEU A 252 -22.23 -21.19 -0.25
N SER A 253 -21.93 -22.11 0.67
CA SER A 253 -22.74 -23.31 0.94
C SER A 253 -24.23 -23.02 1.14
N ASN A 254 -24.58 -21.96 1.87
CA ASN A 254 -25.98 -21.56 2.08
C ASN A 254 -26.67 -21.15 0.77
N PHE A 255 -25.96 -20.52 -0.17
CA PHE A 255 -26.51 -20.20 -1.49
C PHE A 255 -26.70 -21.46 -2.31
N TYR A 256 -25.75 -22.40 -2.29
CA TYR A 256 -25.90 -23.71 -2.94
C TYR A 256 -27.13 -24.47 -2.39
N SER A 257 -27.30 -24.53 -1.06
CA SER A 257 -28.48 -25.15 -0.45
C SER A 257 -29.80 -24.46 -0.84
N PHE A 258 -29.78 -23.14 -1.04
CA PHE A 258 -30.94 -22.40 -1.54
C PHE A 258 -31.28 -22.81 -2.97
N ILE A 259 -30.32 -22.81 -3.90
CA ILE A 259 -30.62 -23.14 -5.31
C ILE A 259 -31.00 -24.61 -5.49
N ASP A 260 -30.44 -25.52 -4.68
CA ASP A 260 -30.80 -26.95 -4.67
C ASP A 260 -32.27 -27.18 -4.27
N THR A 261 -32.84 -26.26 -3.49
CA THR A 261 -34.23 -26.36 -2.98
C THR A 261 -35.22 -25.46 -3.72
N ALA A 262 -34.74 -24.40 -4.38
CA ALA A 262 -35.60 -23.38 -5.00
C ALA A 262 -36.22 -23.82 -6.34
N GLY A 263 -35.70 -24.87 -7.00
CA GLY A 263 -36.19 -25.31 -8.31
C GLY A 263 -35.81 -24.35 -9.44
N SER A 264 -36.67 -24.23 -10.46
CA SER A 264 -36.42 -23.38 -11.64
C SER A 264 -36.67 -21.90 -11.33
N ILE A 265 -35.60 -21.19 -10.98
CA ILE A 265 -35.64 -19.76 -10.66
C ILE A 265 -34.85 -18.90 -11.65
N VAL A 266 -35.27 -17.64 -11.81
CA VAL A 266 -34.46 -16.58 -12.43
C VAL A 266 -34.23 -15.48 -11.40
N LEU A 267 -32.97 -15.04 -11.30
CA LEU A 267 -32.57 -13.99 -10.37
C LEU A 267 -32.91 -12.62 -10.95
N ASN A 268 -33.74 -11.86 -10.25
CA ASN A 268 -34.06 -10.47 -10.61
C ASN A 268 -32.99 -9.51 -10.08
N LYS A 269 -32.48 -9.78 -8.87
CA LYS A 269 -31.43 -9.00 -8.22
C LYS A 269 -30.77 -9.83 -7.13
N VAL A 270 -29.45 -9.74 -7.00
CA VAL A 270 -28.76 -10.25 -5.81
C VAL A 270 -27.88 -9.18 -5.20
N GLN A 271 -28.08 -8.91 -3.91
CA GLN A 271 -27.31 -7.92 -3.17
C GLN A 271 -26.48 -8.57 -2.09
N LEU A 272 -25.19 -8.24 -2.06
CA LEU A 272 -24.29 -8.59 -0.97
C LEU A 272 -24.11 -7.36 -0.07
N THR A 273 -24.29 -7.54 1.22
CA THR A 273 -24.01 -6.52 2.24
C THR A 273 -23.02 -7.08 3.25
N MET A 274 -21.95 -6.35 3.50
CA MET A 274 -20.99 -6.63 4.56
C MET A 274 -20.93 -5.43 5.50
N GLY A 275 -21.53 -5.56 6.68
CA GLY A 275 -21.58 -4.51 7.69
C GLY A 275 -22.98 -4.29 8.26
N PRO A 276 -23.15 -3.39 9.23
CA PRO A 276 -22.23 -2.29 9.53
C PRO A 276 -20.89 -2.74 10.13
N ILE A 277 -19.82 -2.03 9.78
CA ILE A 277 -18.52 -2.14 10.45
C ILE A 277 -18.68 -1.53 11.83
N GLU A 278 -18.13 -2.19 12.84
CA GLU A 278 -18.12 -1.67 14.20
C GLU A 278 -17.37 -0.33 14.22
N ASP A 279 -18.02 0.68 14.79
CA ASP A 279 -17.42 2.00 14.89
C ASP A 279 -16.31 1.94 15.93
N ASN A 280 -15.07 1.84 15.44
CA ASN A 280 -13.91 2.03 16.28
C ASN A 280 -13.88 3.53 16.57
N ASN A 281 -14.20 3.95 17.80
CA ASN A 281 -14.16 5.35 18.28
C ASN A 281 -12.78 6.06 18.12
N LEU A 282 -11.87 5.46 17.36
CA LEU A 282 -10.52 5.88 17.04
C LEU A 282 -10.53 6.46 15.62
N ASN A 283 -10.59 7.80 15.52
CA ASN A 283 -10.74 8.58 14.27
C ASN A 283 -9.71 8.30 13.16
N TYR A 284 -8.69 7.49 13.41
CA TYR A 284 -7.58 7.20 12.50
C TYR A 284 -7.41 5.70 12.23
N ILE A 285 -8.40 4.90 12.63
CA ILE A 285 -8.54 3.51 12.20
C ILE A 285 -9.67 3.47 11.19
N LYS A 286 -9.30 3.44 9.90
CA LYS A 286 -10.27 3.46 8.80
C LYS A 286 -10.46 2.05 8.24
N PRO A 287 -11.70 1.68 7.85
CA PRO A 287 -11.93 0.47 7.08
C PRO A 287 -11.42 0.62 5.64
N PRO A 288 -11.17 -0.49 4.94
CA PRO A 288 -10.82 -0.44 3.52
C PRO A 288 -11.88 0.30 2.70
N ASP A 289 -11.48 1.08 1.69
CA ASP A 289 -12.43 1.90 0.93
C ASP A 289 -13.32 1.06 0.01
N LYS A 290 -12.84 -0.12 -0.39
CA LYS A 290 -13.51 -1.05 -1.29
C LYS A 290 -13.34 -2.50 -0.84
N ALA A 291 -14.34 -3.31 -1.15
CA ALA A 291 -14.28 -4.77 -1.10
C ALA A 291 -14.42 -5.34 -2.52
N ILE A 292 -13.45 -6.18 -2.90
CA ILE A 292 -13.40 -6.95 -4.15
C ILE A 292 -13.42 -8.43 -3.78
N TYR A 293 -14.23 -9.23 -4.46
CA TYR A 293 -14.43 -10.63 -4.11
C TYR A 293 -13.74 -11.54 -5.13
N TYR A 294 -12.73 -12.28 -4.68
CA TYR A 294 -12.00 -13.26 -5.48
C TYR A 294 -12.42 -14.67 -5.11
N PHE A 295 -12.36 -15.60 -6.07
CA PHE A 295 -12.67 -17.00 -5.81
C PHE A 295 -11.55 -17.63 -5.00
N ALA A 296 -11.90 -18.30 -3.91
CA ALA A 296 -10.91 -19.03 -3.13
C ALA A 296 -10.54 -20.34 -3.85
N ASN A 297 -9.24 -20.60 -3.95
CA ASN A 297 -8.72 -21.88 -4.42
C ASN A 297 -8.86 -22.98 -3.34
N SER A 298 -8.46 -24.21 -3.66
CA SER A 298 -8.56 -25.36 -2.75
C SER A 298 -7.81 -25.18 -1.42
N ASN A 299 -6.83 -24.27 -1.38
CA ASN A 299 -6.04 -23.93 -0.19
C ASN A 299 -6.52 -22.62 0.47
N ASN A 300 -7.76 -22.17 0.19
CA ASN A 300 -8.34 -20.90 0.65
C ASN A 300 -7.56 -19.62 0.26
N GLY A 301 -6.60 -19.73 -0.67
CA GLY A 301 -5.91 -18.57 -1.24
C GLY A 301 -6.58 -18.06 -2.51
N ILE A 302 -5.97 -17.07 -3.16
CA ILE A 302 -6.39 -16.56 -4.48
C ILE A 302 -5.39 -16.96 -5.56
N ASN A 303 -5.86 -17.07 -6.81
CA ASN A 303 -5.00 -17.34 -7.97
C ASN A 303 -4.44 -16.02 -8.52
N SER A 304 -3.33 -15.54 -7.94
CA SER A 304 -2.76 -14.23 -8.28
C SER A 304 -2.30 -14.10 -9.73
N THR A 305 -1.91 -15.21 -10.38
CA THR A 305 -1.45 -15.20 -11.78
C THR A 305 -2.57 -15.01 -12.78
N GLU A 306 -3.82 -15.29 -12.38
CA GLU A 306 -4.98 -15.23 -13.27
C GLU A 306 -5.92 -14.06 -13.02
N ILE A 307 -5.62 -13.22 -12.02
CA ILE A 307 -6.38 -11.98 -11.75
C ILE A 307 -6.47 -11.11 -13.02
N TYR A 308 -5.38 -11.02 -13.79
CA TYR A 308 -5.32 -10.19 -15.00
C TYR A 308 -5.56 -10.97 -16.29
N SER A 309 -5.28 -12.28 -16.31
CA SER A 309 -5.34 -13.09 -17.54
C SER A 309 -6.65 -13.87 -17.70
N ASN A 310 -7.37 -14.15 -16.61
CA ASN A 310 -8.68 -14.78 -16.65
C ASN A 310 -9.62 -14.30 -15.51
N PRO A 311 -9.98 -13.01 -15.47
CA PRO A 311 -10.79 -12.43 -14.39
C PRO A 311 -12.16 -13.10 -14.21
N THR A 312 -12.81 -13.58 -15.27
CA THR A 312 -14.14 -14.24 -15.20
C THR A 312 -14.16 -15.50 -14.33
N ASN A 313 -13.03 -16.21 -14.23
CA ASN A 313 -12.90 -17.40 -13.40
C ASN A 313 -12.19 -17.15 -12.07
N ASN A 314 -11.94 -15.89 -11.72
CA ASN A 314 -11.15 -15.55 -10.54
C ASN A 314 -11.79 -14.51 -9.63
N ALA A 315 -12.73 -13.71 -10.11
CA ALA A 315 -13.37 -12.68 -9.33
C ALA A 315 -14.84 -12.52 -9.69
N ILE A 316 -15.60 -11.93 -8.77
CA ILE A 316 -16.92 -11.40 -9.09
C ILE A 316 -16.73 -10.18 -9.98
N LEU A 317 -17.31 -10.22 -11.17
CA LEU A 317 -17.33 -9.10 -12.11
C LEU A 317 -18.56 -8.20 -11.93
N LYS A 318 -18.49 -6.99 -12.49
CA LYS A 318 -19.68 -6.16 -12.67
C LYS A 318 -20.70 -6.89 -13.55
N ASP A 319 -21.99 -6.72 -13.29
CA ASP A 319 -23.06 -7.44 -13.99
C ASP A 319 -22.99 -7.25 -15.53
N ASN A 320 -22.59 -6.08 -16.02
CA ASN A 320 -22.41 -5.82 -17.45
C ASN A 320 -21.13 -6.44 -18.05
N ALA A 321 -20.13 -6.74 -17.24
CA ALA A 321 -18.85 -7.27 -17.69
C ALA A 321 -18.92 -8.75 -18.10
N TYR A 322 -19.93 -9.50 -17.65
CA TYR A 322 -20.16 -10.90 -18.08
C TYR A 322 -20.58 -11.02 -19.55
N TYR A 323 -21.08 -9.95 -20.16
CA TYR A 323 -21.55 -9.94 -21.55
C TYR A 323 -20.65 -9.11 -22.49
N GLY A 324 -19.61 -8.48 -21.95
CA GLY A 324 -18.75 -7.55 -22.68
C GLY A 324 -17.32 -8.06 -22.87
N GLU A 325 -16.55 -7.35 -23.70
CA GLU A 325 -15.12 -7.62 -23.89
C GLU A 325 -14.26 -7.07 -22.73
N ASN A 326 -14.78 -6.07 -22.00
CA ASN A 326 -14.11 -5.48 -20.86
C ASN A 326 -14.47 -6.23 -19.58
N VAL A 327 -13.50 -6.95 -19.02
CA VAL A 327 -13.68 -7.74 -17.82
C VAL A 327 -13.27 -6.93 -16.60
N GLU A 328 -14.25 -6.27 -15.97
CA GLU A 328 -14.03 -5.44 -14.79
C GLU A 328 -14.58 -6.12 -13.52
N ASN A 329 -13.76 -6.16 -12.47
CA ASN A 329 -14.16 -6.64 -11.16
C ASN A 329 -15.29 -5.77 -10.56
N ALA A 330 -16.21 -6.41 -9.85
CA ALA A 330 -17.17 -5.70 -9.02
C ALA A 330 -16.47 -5.12 -7.80
N GLU A 331 -16.62 -3.80 -7.63
CA GLU A 331 -16.11 -3.06 -6.49
C GLU A 331 -17.26 -2.65 -5.59
N TYR A 332 -17.20 -3.04 -4.34
CA TYR A 332 -18.20 -2.72 -3.33
C TYR A 332 -17.62 -1.60 -2.47
N VAL A 333 -18.07 -0.37 -2.68
CA VAL A 333 -17.53 0.81 -2.01
C VAL A 333 -18.07 0.89 -0.59
N TYR A 334 -17.21 1.24 0.36
CA TYR A 334 -17.59 1.49 1.74
C TYR A 334 -18.43 2.77 1.87
N ASP A 335 -19.66 2.65 2.36
CA ASP A 335 -20.48 3.81 2.69
C ASP A 335 -20.15 4.31 4.11
N SER A 336 -19.21 5.25 4.17
CA SER A 336 -18.76 5.86 5.42
C SER A 336 -19.76 6.83 6.06
N LEU A 337 -20.84 7.21 5.37
CA LEU A 337 -21.75 8.27 5.84
C LEU A 337 -23.02 7.73 6.49
N PHE A 338 -23.67 6.75 5.85
CA PHE A 338 -25.01 6.34 6.26
C PHE A 338 -25.04 4.93 6.83
N THR A 339 -24.68 3.93 6.03
CA THR A 339 -24.86 2.52 6.40
C THR A 339 -23.65 1.92 7.11
N LYS A 340 -22.48 2.54 7.00
CA LYS A 340 -21.21 2.01 7.53
C LYS A 340 -20.95 0.60 7.01
N SER A 341 -21.30 0.31 5.76
CA SER A 341 -21.25 -1.03 5.19
C SER A 341 -20.74 -1.03 3.74
N TYR A 342 -20.32 -2.19 3.27
CA TYR A 342 -20.09 -2.45 1.85
C TYR A 342 -21.37 -3.01 1.25
N LEU A 343 -21.94 -2.34 0.25
CA LEU A 343 -23.14 -2.78 -0.45
C LEU A 343 -22.90 -2.81 -1.95
N GLY A 344 -23.26 -3.90 -2.60
CA GLY A 344 -23.21 -4.01 -4.05
C GLY A 344 -24.15 -5.09 -4.59
N SER A 345 -24.23 -5.14 -5.92
CA SER A 345 -25.10 -6.04 -6.67
C SER A 345 -24.24 -6.91 -7.58
N SER A 346 -24.51 -8.22 -7.60
CA SER A 346 -23.82 -9.18 -8.45
C SER A 346 -24.78 -10.25 -8.93
N THR A 347 -25.86 -9.81 -9.56
CA THR A 347 -26.96 -10.69 -9.98
C THR A 347 -26.50 -11.70 -11.01
N ILE A 348 -25.71 -11.26 -11.98
CA ILE A 348 -25.26 -12.12 -13.09
C ILE A 348 -24.27 -13.16 -12.59
N PHE A 349 -23.35 -12.78 -11.70
CA PHE A 349 -22.45 -13.74 -11.03
C PHE A 349 -23.22 -14.91 -10.39
N PHE A 350 -24.25 -14.64 -9.59
CA PHE A 350 -25.04 -15.69 -8.95
C PHE A 350 -25.90 -16.47 -9.96
N GLN A 351 -26.27 -15.84 -11.08
CA GLN A 351 -26.97 -16.52 -12.18
C GLN A 351 -26.05 -17.50 -12.91
N GLU A 352 -24.77 -17.14 -13.12
CA GLU A 352 -23.74 -18.02 -13.69
C GLU A 352 -23.46 -19.23 -12.79
N ILE A 353 -23.57 -19.07 -11.45
CA ILE A 353 -23.50 -20.20 -10.52
C ILE A 353 -24.68 -21.16 -10.71
N ILE A 354 -25.91 -20.64 -10.84
CA ILE A 354 -27.11 -21.45 -11.08
C ILE A 354 -27.01 -22.22 -12.40
N GLN A 355 -26.40 -21.59 -13.43
CA GLN A 355 -26.18 -22.20 -14.74
C GLN A 355 -24.95 -23.14 -14.78
N GLU A 356 -24.25 -23.30 -13.66
CA GLU A 356 -23.03 -24.11 -13.52
C GLU A 356 -21.85 -23.68 -14.40
N ASN A 357 -21.89 -22.46 -14.97
CA ASN A 357 -20.79 -21.90 -15.76
C ASN A 357 -19.57 -21.57 -14.88
N ILE A 358 -19.82 -21.20 -13.62
CA ILE A 358 -18.81 -21.00 -12.58
C ILE A 358 -19.25 -21.70 -11.29
N ASN A 359 -18.31 -22.18 -10.48
CA ASN A 359 -18.62 -22.95 -9.28
C ASN A 359 -17.71 -22.64 -8.07
N PRO A 360 -17.55 -21.35 -7.68
CA PRO A 360 -16.74 -21.00 -6.52
C PRO A 360 -17.42 -21.47 -5.23
N LYS A 361 -16.69 -22.19 -4.38
CA LYS A 361 -17.22 -22.60 -3.06
C LYS A 361 -17.10 -21.52 -2.01
N LYS A 362 -16.07 -20.69 -2.12
CA LYS A 362 -15.78 -19.61 -1.18
C LYS A 362 -15.27 -18.38 -1.93
N LEU A 363 -15.45 -17.21 -1.33
CA LEU A 363 -14.94 -15.94 -1.81
C LEU A 363 -14.01 -15.34 -0.77
N VAL A 364 -12.83 -14.86 -1.19
CA VAL A 364 -11.94 -14.08 -0.33
C VAL A 364 -12.17 -12.60 -0.59
N VAL A 365 -12.34 -11.82 0.47
CA VAL A 365 -12.58 -10.38 0.40
C VAL A 365 -11.27 -9.63 0.41
N PHE A 366 -10.99 -8.90 -0.66
CA PHE A 366 -9.76 -8.13 -0.88
C PHE A 366 -10.03 -6.63 -0.91
N PRO A 367 -9.08 -5.82 -0.42
CA PRO A 367 -9.13 -4.37 -0.62
C PRO A 367 -8.64 -4.05 -2.03
N ASP A 368 -8.82 -2.80 -2.44
CA ASP A 368 -8.18 -2.23 -3.62
C ASP A 368 -6.66 -2.14 -3.47
N VAL A 369 -6.17 -1.83 -2.27
CA VAL A 369 -4.74 -1.74 -1.95
C VAL A 369 -4.34 -2.84 -0.97
N VAL A 370 -3.69 -3.89 -1.48
CA VAL A 370 -3.29 -5.09 -0.72
C VAL A 370 -2.37 -4.78 0.48
N SER A 371 -1.55 -3.74 0.34
CA SER A 371 -0.61 -3.31 1.39
C SER A 371 -1.21 -2.33 2.38
N SER A 372 -2.52 -2.02 2.31
CA SER A 372 -3.17 -1.08 3.23
C SER A 372 -3.17 -1.57 4.68
N PHE A 373 -3.04 -0.64 5.62
CA PHE A 373 -3.21 -0.88 7.06
C PHE A 373 -4.61 -0.47 7.55
N HIS A 374 -5.54 -0.23 6.61
CA HIS A 374 -6.96 -0.15 6.93
C HIS A 374 -7.44 -1.45 7.57
N GLN A 375 -8.40 -1.32 8.49
CA GLN A 375 -8.94 -2.47 9.21
C GLN A 375 -10.43 -2.34 9.47
N ALA A 376 -11.10 -3.48 9.55
CA ALA A 376 -12.51 -3.58 9.89
C ALA A 376 -12.74 -4.74 10.86
N THR A 377 -13.66 -4.51 11.81
CA THR A 377 -14.29 -5.54 12.62
C THR A 377 -15.78 -5.52 12.30
N ILE A 378 -16.32 -6.66 11.92
CA ILE A 378 -17.70 -6.78 11.45
C ILE A 378 -18.38 -7.89 12.24
N ASP A 379 -19.61 -7.66 12.69
CA ASP A 379 -20.40 -8.76 13.25
C ASP A 379 -20.70 -9.79 12.16
N LYS A 380 -20.40 -11.06 12.43
CA LYS A 380 -20.57 -12.15 11.46
C LYS A 380 -22.01 -12.26 10.95
N ASN A 381 -23.00 -11.91 11.77
CA ASN A 381 -24.42 -11.95 11.37
C ASN A 381 -24.84 -10.74 10.52
N SER A 382 -23.96 -9.74 10.38
CA SER A 382 -24.17 -8.56 9.53
C SER A 382 -23.66 -8.75 8.10
N PHE A 383 -23.30 -9.99 7.74
CA PHE A 383 -23.08 -10.37 6.35
C PHE A 383 -24.36 -10.95 5.76
N ILE A 384 -24.95 -10.26 4.78
CA ILE A 384 -26.29 -10.57 4.26
C ILE A 384 -26.25 -10.72 2.73
N LEU A 385 -26.69 -11.87 2.23
CA LEU A 385 -27.03 -12.08 0.83
C LEU A 385 -28.55 -11.96 0.66
N ARG A 386 -29.02 -10.94 -0.06
CA ARG A 386 -30.44 -10.79 -0.40
C ARG A 386 -30.67 -11.21 -1.84
N VAL A 387 -31.50 -12.24 -2.04
CA VAL A 387 -31.83 -12.79 -3.35
C VAL A 387 -33.28 -12.42 -3.68
N PHE A 388 -33.46 -11.67 -4.76
CA PHE A 388 -34.77 -11.38 -5.34
C PHE A 388 -34.90 -12.23 -6.60
N TYR A 389 -35.89 -13.12 -6.64
CA TYR A 389 -36.03 -14.08 -7.72
C TYR A 389 -37.49 -14.26 -8.13
N THR A 390 -37.68 -14.75 -9.34
CA THR A 390 -38.97 -15.21 -9.86
C THR A 390 -38.92 -16.73 -9.92
N ASP A 391 -39.92 -17.37 -9.32
CA ASP A 391 -40.11 -18.81 -9.34
C ASP A 391 -41.03 -19.18 -10.51
N TYR A 392 -40.53 -20.01 -11.44
CA TYR A 392 -41.36 -20.61 -12.47
C TYR A 392 -41.97 -21.89 -11.90
N LYS A 393 -42.99 -21.73 -11.06
CA LYS A 393 -43.87 -22.86 -10.75
C LYS A 393 -44.63 -23.21 -12.02
N GLU A 394 -44.41 -24.41 -12.55
CA GLU A 394 -45.30 -25.04 -13.53
C GLU A 394 -46.72 -25.20 -12.97
#